data_AF-A0A2R6I7J4-F1
#
_entry.id   AF-A0A2R6I7J4-F1
#
_cell.length_a   1.000
_cell.length_b   1.000
_cell.length_c   1.000
_cell.angle_alpha   90.00
_cell.angle_beta   90.00
_cell.angle_gamma   90.00
#
_symmetry.space_group_name_H-M   'P 1'
#
loop_
_entity.id
_entity.type
_entity.pdbx_description
1 polymer ?
#
loop_
_entity_poly.entity_id
_entity_poly.type
_entity_poly.pdbx_seq_one_letter_code
_entity_poly.pdbx_strand_id
1 'polypeptide(L)'
;MVVANATASSAAMDASFEGGFTRAVNDKSIVALSSDPKRIEREYLRGRETTAYERGSQGLVGTTSMTTTGGQELLVGYAPVERTEWVVITHVPRSEALALQQTVSRSLLALIGLFLAGFLVVGFTIGRGTTRSLQDLAGKARELEEGNLDADIRTDRVDEFGTVYDAFGEMRDSLRTQIEEAERARKEAEVARAEAMEVNEYLQGKAEEYSETMQRCARGDLTERMEADGENDAMDRIAEEFNEMIRELEMTTGQLKSFSVAVQEGGVEVRESAVAVRDASEQVAESIQSISDGAFDQQERLETVADDIEEAADALESVAGDQPDVAESLDRIRAVGESVREAADLAENTLAESETVAGAAEEQAAELTEVSGQAEELTRNAEYLADGLENFETEQEHEFVFQTGAEAPTSEGQQGGR
;
A
#
# COMPACT_ATOMS: atom_id res chain seq x y z
N MET A 1 90.27 10.51 -102.19
CA MET A 1 90.25 9.04 -102.26
C MET A 1 90.53 8.52 -100.86
N VAL A 2 89.49 8.03 -100.18
CA VAL A 2 89.60 7.19 -98.98
C VAL A 2 88.94 5.88 -99.40
N VAL A 3 89.73 4.84 -99.61
CA VAL A 3 89.22 3.49 -99.87
C VAL A 3 89.00 2.87 -98.49
N ALA A 4 87.76 2.93 -97.99
CA ALA A 4 87.36 2.18 -96.82
C ALA A 4 87.10 0.72 -97.22
N ASN A 5 87.67 -0.23 -96.48
CA ASN A 5 87.48 -1.65 -96.73
C ASN A 5 86.04 -2.04 -96.34
N ALA A 6 85.17 -2.15 -97.33
CA ALA A 6 83.74 -2.45 -97.17
C ALA A 6 83.46 -3.74 -96.38
N THR A 7 84.42 -4.67 -96.37
CA THR A 7 84.32 -5.94 -95.63
C THR A 7 84.32 -5.72 -94.12
N ALA A 8 85.11 -4.77 -93.60
CA ALA A 8 85.21 -4.51 -92.15
C ALA A 8 83.95 -3.83 -91.59
N SER A 9 83.24 -3.04 -92.40
CA SER A 9 81.99 -2.37 -91.99
C SER A 9 80.76 -3.29 -92.04
N SER A 10 80.81 -4.39 -92.80
CA SER A 10 79.70 -5.36 -92.89
C SER A 10 79.47 -6.16 -91.60
N ALA A 11 80.54 -6.45 -90.84
CA ALA A 11 80.46 -7.19 -89.58
C ALA A 11 79.76 -6.40 -88.45
N ALA A 12 79.69 -5.07 -88.57
CA ALA A 12 78.99 -4.21 -87.61
C ALA A 12 77.47 -4.09 -87.88
N MET A 13 76.96 -4.72 -88.95
CA MET A 13 75.56 -4.63 -89.38
C MET A 13 74.72 -5.88 -89.05
N ASP A 14 75.18 -6.71 -88.11
CA ASP A 14 74.41 -7.89 -87.69
C ASP A 14 73.12 -7.45 -86.98
N ALA A 15 72.02 -8.15 -87.25
CA ALA A 15 70.74 -7.77 -86.68
C ALA A 15 70.69 -8.20 -85.21
N SER A 16 70.18 -7.32 -84.34
CA SER A 16 70.01 -7.63 -82.91
C SER A 16 68.89 -8.64 -82.61
N PHE A 17 68.24 -9.18 -83.63
CA PHE A 17 67.08 -10.08 -83.53
C PHE A 17 67.31 -11.31 -84.41
N GLU A 18 66.88 -12.47 -83.92
CA GLU A 18 67.02 -13.73 -84.64
C GLU A 18 66.21 -13.72 -85.96
N GLY A 19 66.87 -14.07 -87.06
CA GLY A 19 66.29 -13.98 -88.41
C GLY A 19 66.13 -12.55 -88.95
N GLY A 20 66.58 -11.53 -88.23
CA GLY A 20 66.66 -10.16 -88.71
C GLY A 20 67.87 -9.93 -89.62
N PHE A 21 67.83 -8.87 -90.42
CA PHE A 21 68.98 -8.43 -91.21
C PHE A 21 68.96 -6.93 -91.51
N THR A 22 70.15 -6.32 -91.62
CA THR A 22 70.32 -4.90 -91.93
C THR A 22 71.03 -4.72 -93.26
N ARG A 23 70.60 -3.69 -94.02
CA ARG A 23 71.19 -3.31 -95.30
C ARG A 23 71.32 -1.79 -95.37
N ALA A 24 72.44 -1.29 -95.88
CA ALA A 24 72.53 0.09 -96.36
C ALA A 24 72.38 0.10 -97.88
N VAL A 25 71.48 0.93 -98.37
CA VAL A 25 71.12 1.03 -99.79
C VAL A 25 71.48 2.43 -100.27
N ASN A 26 72.16 2.55 -101.41
CA ASN A 26 72.53 3.84 -101.99
C ASN A 26 71.40 4.48 -102.81
N ASP A 27 71.66 5.67 -103.34
CA ASP A 27 70.78 6.49 -104.19
C ASP A 27 70.20 5.77 -105.42
N LYS A 28 70.86 4.70 -105.88
CA LYS A 28 70.45 3.90 -107.04
C LYS A 28 69.67 2.64 -106.64
N SER A 29 69.21 2.54 -105.39
CA SER A 29 68.57 1.35 -104.83
C SER A 29 69.48 0.10 -104.86
N ILE A 30 70.79 0.29 -104.83
CA ILE A 30 71.78 -0.80 -104.78
C ILE A 30 72.25 -0.97 -103.33
N VAL A 31 72.28 -2.21 -102.87
CA VAL A 31 72.80 -2.56 -101.54
C VAL A 31 74.30 -2.27 -101.51
N ALA A 32 74.68 -1.21 -100.81
CA ALA A 32 76.06 -0.82 -100.60
C ALA A 32 76.69 -1.62 -99.45
N LEU A 33 75.91 -1.92 -98.40
CA LEU A 33 76.35 -2.72 -97.26
C LEU A 33 75.24 -3.71 -96.87
N SER A 34 75.63 -4.93 -96.52
CA SER A 34 74.73 -5.95 -95.94
C SER A 34 75.52 -6.92 -95.09
N SER A 35 74.88 -7.49 -94.06
CA SER A 35 75.41 -8.64 -93.32
C SER A 35 75.53 -9.91 -94.16
N ASP A 36 74.81 -10.02 -95.30
CA ASP A 36 74.98 -11.10 -96.29
C ASP A 36 75.81 -10.59 -97.49
N PRO A 37 77.08 -11.02 -97.64
CA PRO A 37 77.96 -10.56 -98.71
C PRO A 37 77.40 -10.81 -100.11
N LYS A 38 76.55 -11.84 -100.29
CA LYS A 38 75.95 -12.18 -101.59
C LYS A 38 74.95 -11.12 -102.10
N ARG A 39 74.51 -10.22 -101.22
CA ARG A 39 73.54 -9.17 -101.53
C ARG A 39 74.20 -7.82 -101.86
N ILE A 40 75.48 -7.65 -101.58
CA ILE A 40 76.22 -6.41 -101.91
C ILE A 40 76.28 -6.24 -103.44
N GLU A 41 76.16 -5.00 -103.92
CA GLU A 41 76.07 -4.63 -105.35
C GLU A 41 74.85 -5.21 -106.10
N ARG A 42 73.89 -5.79 -105.38
CA ARG A 42 72.58 -6.17 -105.94
C ARG A 42 71.57 -5.08 -105.67
N GLU A 43 70.59 -5.00 -106.56
CA GLU A 43 69.40 -4.18 -106.34
C GLU A 43 68.70 -4.66 -105.06
N TYR A 44 68.33 -3.73 -104.20
CA TYR A 44 67.81 -4.01 -102.87
C TYR A 44 66.56 -4.89 -102.95
N LEU A 45 65.46 -4.39 -103.53
CA LEU A 45 64.21 -5.10 -103.83
C LEU A 45 63.48 -4.34 -104.96
N ARG A 46 62.55 -5.00 -105.66
CA ARG A 46 61.75 -4.40 -106.75
C ARG A 46 60.27 -4.33 -106.39
N GLY A 47 59.61 -3.24 -106.79
CA GLY A 47 58.16 -3.09 -106.68
C GLY A 47 57.68 -2.75 -105.26
N ARG A 48 56.57 -3.34 -104.81
CA ARG A 48 55.90 -2.96 -103.54
C ARG A 48 56.72 -3.22 -102.26
N GLU A 49 57.90 -3.82 -102.38
CA GLU A 49 58.84 -4.08 -101.29
C GLU A 49 59.85 -2.92 -101.07
N THR A 50 59.75 -1.80 -101.80
CA THR A 50 60.68 -0.64 -101.73
C THR A 50 60.22 0.49 -100.80
N THR A 51 59.04 0.42 -100.18
CA THR A 51 58.45 1.54 -99.42
C THR A 51 59.37 2.07 -98.30
N ALA A 52 60.11 1.19 -97.64
CA ALA A 52 61.09 1.57 -96.62
C ALA A 52 62.27 2.37 -97.21
N TYR A 53 62.76 1.98 -98.39
CA TYR A 53 63.81 2.68 -99.11
C TYR A 53 63.33 4.05 -99.61
N GLU A 54 62.18 4.10 -100.27
CA GLU A 54 61.63 5.35 -100.84
C GLU A 54 61.40 6.43 -99.77
N ARG A 55 60.87 6.04 -98.61
CA ARG A 55 60.65 6.97 -97.50
C ARG A 55 61.97 7.39 -96.86
N GLY A 56 62.90 6.44 -96.68
CA GLY A 56 64.23 6.74 -96.16
C GLY A 56 65.04 7.66 -97.07
N SER A 57 64.95 7.51 -98.39
CA SER A 57 65.64 8.36 -99.36
C SER A 57 65.08 9.78 -99.42
N GLN A 58 63.85 9.98 -98.92
CA GLN A 58 63.25 11.30 -98.70
C GLN A 58 63.66 11.91 -97.34
N GLY A 59 64.58 11.27 -96.61
CA GLY A 59 65.07 11.74 -95.32
C GLY A 59 64.18 11.38 -94.12
N LEU A 60 63.16 10.54 -94.30
CA LEU A 60 62.27 10.14 -93.20
C LEU A 60 62.87 9.00 -92.37
N VAL A 61 62.67 9.08 -91.05
CA VAL A 61 62.92 7.97 -90.13
C VAL A 61 61.59 7.36 -89.73
N GLY A 62 61.48 6.03 -89.76
CA GLY A 62 60.26 5.38 -89.34
C GLY A 62 60.32 3.87 -89.44
N THR A 63 59.15 3.27 -89.23
CA THR A 63 58.93 1.84 -89.42
C THR A 63 57.80 1.61 -90.40
N THR A 64 57.85 0.50 -91.12
CA THR A 64 56.79 0.03 -91.98
C THR A 64 56.71 -1.49 -91.92
N SER A 65 55.62 -2.06 -92.42
CA SER A 65 55.50 -3.51 -92.56
C SER A 65 55.77 -3.89 -94.00
N MET A 66 56.51 -4.96 -94.20
CA MET A 66 56.80 -5.52 -95.51
C MET A 66 56.48 -7.00 -95.47
N THR A 67 55.89 -7.51 -96.55
CA THR A 67 55.72 -8.95 -96.74
C THR A 67 56.72 -9.36 -97.81
N THR A 68 57.58 -10.33 -97.49
CA THR A 68 58.50 -10.88 -98.50
C THR A 68 57.72 -11.65 -99.55
N THR A 69 58.32 -11.85 -100.72
CA THR A 69 57.80 -12.73 -101.77
C THR A 69 57.48 -14.16 -101.28
N GLY A 70 58.07 -14.59 -100.14
CA GLY A 70 57.79 -15.88 -99.48
C GLY A 70 56.65 -15.85 -98.44
N GLY A 71 55.92 -14.75 -98.32
CA GLY A 71 54.77 -14.61 -97.39
C GLY A 71 55.15 -14.29 -95.95
N GLN A 72 56.42 -14.04 -95.64
CA GLN A 72 56.85 -13.69 -94.29
C GLN A 72 56.62 -12.19 -94.04
N GLU A 73 55.89 -11.87 -92.96
CA GLU A 73 55.75 -10.49 -92.50
C GLU A 73 56.98 -10.03 -91.71
N LEU A 74 57.60 -8.97 -92.19
CA LEU A 74 58.73 -8.29 -91.58
C LEU A 74 58.29 -6.90 -91.11
N LEU A 75 58.71 -6.53 -89.91
CA LEU A 75 58.75 -5.14 -89.49
C LEU A 75 60.07 -4.54 -89.98
N VAL A 76 59.99 -3.45 -90.73
CA VAL A 76 61.12 -2.83 -91.41
C VAL A 76 61.32 -1.41 -90.87
N GLY A 77 62.45 -1.17 -90.22
CA GLY A 77 62.89 0.16 -89.80
C GLY A 77 63.79 0.78 -90.86
N TYR A 78 63.61 2.06 -91.16
CA TYR A 78 64.44 2.78 -92.13
C TYR A 78 64.86 4.14 -91.59
N ALA A 79 66.09 4.54 -91.91
CA ALA A 79 66.65 5.84 -91.59
C ALA A 79 67.70 6.27 -92.64
N PRO A 80 67.75 7.57 -93.02
CA PRO A 80 68.82 8.08 -93.85
C PRO A 80 70.16 8.09 -93.09
N VAL A 81 71.26 7.91 -93.80
CA VAL A 81 72.62 8.02 -93.25
C VAL A 81 73.12 9.44 -93.48
N GLU A 82 73.36 10.15 -92.38
CA GLU A 82 73.76 11.56 -92.43
C GLU A 82 74.99 11.78 -93.31
N ARG A 83 74.94 12.85 -94.12
CA ARG A 83 76.00 13.26 -95.07
C ARG A 83 76.23 12.29 -96.24
N THR A 84 75.30 11.37 -96.49
CA THR A 84 75.27 10.50 -97.66
C THR A 84 73.84 10.39 -98.21
N GLU A 85 73.70 9.91 -99.45
CA GLU A 85 72.40 9.56 -100.05
C GLU A 85 72.00 8.10 -99.71
N TRP A 86 72.53 7.52 -98.63
CA TRP A 86 72.29 6.13 -98.27
C TRP A 86 71.17 6.02 -97.25
N VAL A 87 70.41 4.93 -97.31
CA VAL A 87 69.37 4.58 -96.35
C VAL A 87 69.76 3.28 -95.68
N VAL A 88 69.84 3.27 -94.36
CA VAL A 88 69.96 2.03 -93.59
C VAL A 88 68.57 1.49 -93.32
N ILE A 89 68.36 0.23 -93.66
CA ILE A 89 67.10 -0.47 -93.54
C ILE A 89 67.32 -1.78 -92.79
N THR A 90 66.64 -1.94 -91.67
CA THR A 90 66.69 -3.12 -90.80
C THR A 90 65.37 -3.86 -90.87
N HIS A 91 65.43 -5.18 -90.99
CA HIS A 91 64.30 -6.08 -91.10
C HIS A 91 64.27 -7.02 -89.91
N VAL A 92 63.11 -7.18 -89.31
CA VAL A 92 62.90 -8.12 -88.21
C VAL A 92 61.60 -8.89 -88.47
N PRO A 93 61.57 -10.23 -88.41
CA PRO A 93 60.32 -11.00 -88.46
C PRO A 93 59.31 -10.49 -87.45
N ARG A 94 58.06 -10.26 -87.88
CA ARG A 94 57.00 -9.74 -86.99
C ARG A 94 56.75 -10.67 -85.80
N SER A 95 56.88 -11.99 -86.01
CA SER A 95 56.80 -13.00 -84.95
C SER A 95 57.84 -12.77 -83.86
N GLU A 96 59.03 -12.30 -84.22
CA GLU A 96 60.13 -12.04 -83.28
C GLU A 96 59.98 -10.66 -82.64
N ALA A 97 59.72 -9.63 -83.47
CA ALA A 97 59.49 -8.26 -83.01
C ALA A 97 58.31 -8.16 -82.02
N LEU A 98 57.32 -9.05 -82.11
CA LEU A 98 56.14 -9.11 -81.24
C LEU A 98 56.10 -10.35 -80.33
N ALA A 99 57.12 -11.20 -80.29
CA ALA A 99 57.16 -12.40 -79.45
C ALA A 99 56.96 -12.07 -77.96
N LEU A 100 57.56 -10.95 -77.52
CA LEU A 100 57.43 -10.46 -76.15
C LEU A 100 55.99 -10.06 -75.82
N GLN A 101 55.27 -9.42 -76.75
CA GLN A 101 53.87 -9.03 -76.54
C GLN A 101 52.98 -10.25 -76.29
N GLN A 102 53.16 -11.32 -77.06
CA GLN A 102 52.34 -12.53 -76.93
C GLN A 102 52.63 -13.27 -75.61
N THR A 103 53.89 -13.29 -75.18
CA THR A 103 54.30 -13.86 -73.89
C THR A 103 53.72 -13.05 -72.72
N VAL A 104 53.77 -11.72 -72.79
CA VAL A 104 53.16 -10.84 -71.78
C VAL A 104 51.65 -11.00 -71.73
N SER A 105 50.96 -11.04 -72.87
CA SER A 105 49.49 -11.20 -72.92
C SER A 105 49.02 -12.53 -72.31
N ARG A 106 49.69 -13.66 -72.63
CA ARG A 106 49.38 -14.96 -72.03
C ARG A 106 49.63 -15.00 -70.52
N SER A 107 50.71 -14.36 -70.07
CA SER A 107 51.03 -14.23 -68.64
C SER A 107 50.00 -13.40 -67.89
N LEU A 108 49.53 -12.29 -68.49
CA LEU A 108 48.45 -11.47 -67.92
C LEU A 108 47.12 -12.24 -67.85
N LEU A 109 46.74 -12.98 -68.90
CA LEU A 109 45.53 -13.81 -68.87
C LEU A 109 45.62 -14.92 -67.82
N ALA A 110 46.78 -15.55 -67.66
CA ALA A 110 47.01 -16.55 -66.61
C ALA A 110 46.90 -15.92 -65.21
N LEU A 111 47.45 -14.72 -64.99
CA LEU A 111 47.30 -13.99 -63.74
C LEU A 111 45.84 -13.63 -63.45
N ILE A 112 45.10 -13.10 -64.44
CA ILE A 112 43.68 -12.79 -64.29
C ILE A 112 42.89 -14.05 -63.93
N GLY A 113 43.15 -15.18 -64.62
CA GLY A 113 42.52 -16.45 -64.32
C GLY A 113 42.83 -16.94 -62.90
N LEU A 114 44.07 -16.79 -62.45
CA LEU A 114 44.48 -17.14 -61.09
C LEU A 114 43.78 -16.28 -60.04
N PHE A 115 43.69 -14.97 -60.26
CA PHE A 115 42.95 -14.06 -59.37
C PHE A 115 41.46 -14.40 -59.31
N LEU A 116 40.82 -14.65 -60.46
CA LEU A 116 39.41 -15.04 -60.52
C LEU A 116 39.17 -16.37 -59.78
N ALA A 117 40.04 -17.36 -59.98
CA ALA A 117 39.98 -18.62 -59.24
C ALA A 117 40.16 -18.39 -57.73
N GLY A 118 41.10 -17.54 -57.32
CA GLY A 118 41.30 -17.16 -55.92
C GLY A 118 40.07 -16.50 -55.29
N PHE A 119 39.44 -15.55 -55.98
CA PHE A 119 38.21 -14.92 -55.53
C PHE A 119 37.04 -15.90 -55.42
N LEU A 120 36.92 -16.86 -56.35
CA LEU A 120 35.91 -17.91 -56.26
C LEU A 120 36.12 -18.80 -55.04
N VAL A 121 37.36 -19.18 -54.73
CA VAL A 121 37.68 -19.97 -53.54
C VAL A 121 37.32 -19.20 -52.27
N VAL A 122 37.76 -17.94 -52.14
CA VAL A 122 37.46 -17.09 -50.98
C VAL A 122 35.95 -16.83 -50.83
N GLY A 123 35.27 -16.53 -51.95
CA GLY A 123 33.83 -16.33 -51.96
C GLY A 123 33.06 -17.58 -51.57
N PHE A 124 33.53 -18.76 -52.00
CA PHE A 124 32.91 -20.03 -51.65
C PHE A 124 33.13 -20.40 -50.17
N THR A 125 34.34 -20.19 -49.63
CA THR A 125 34.65 -20.50 -48.23
C THR A 125 33.93 -19.57 -47.26
N ILE A 126 33.94 -18.26 -47.52
CA ILE A 126 33.26 -17.27 -46.66
C ILE A 126 31.74 -17.35 -46.85
N GLY A 127 31.26 -17.38 -48.10
CA GLY A 127 29.84 -17.33 -48.40
C GLY A 127 29.08 -18.54 -47.85
N ARG A 128 29.64 -19.75 -47.96
CA ARG A 128 28.92 -20.96 -47.56
C ARG A 128 28.90 -21.16 -46.05
N GLY A 129 29.95 -20.78 -45.33
CA GLY A 129 30.01 -20.87 -43.87
C GLY A 129 29.19 -19.79 -43.18
N THR A 130 29.42 -18.53 -43.53
CA THR A 130 28.80 -17.37 -42.86
C THR A 130 27.30 -17.30 -43.08
N THR A 131 26.83 -17.49 -44.32
CA THR A 131 25.39 -17.43 -44.61
C THR A 131 24.61 -18.53 -43.88
N ARG A 132 25.17 -19.73 -43.75
CA ARG A 132 24.51 -20.82 -43.03
C ARG A 132 24.43 -20.54 -41.53
N SER A 133 25.51 -20.08 -40.89
CA SER A 133 25.48 -19.75 -39.46
C SER A 133 24.49 -18.63 -39.13
N LEU A 134 24.33 -17.64 -40.02
CA LEU A 134 23.34 -16.58 -39.85
C LEU A 134 21.91 -17.08 -40.02
N GLN A 135 21.67 -17.97 -40.98
CA GLN A 135 20.34 -18.57 -41.16
C GLN A 135 19.96 -19.47 -39.98
N ASP A 136 20.90 -20.24 -39.45
CA ASP A 136 20.70 -21.08 -38.25
C ASP A 136 20.39 -20.22 -37.02
N LEU A 137 21.20 -19.19 -36.76
CA LEU A 137 20.96 -18.27 -35.64
C LEU A 137 19.61 -17.53 -35.79
N ALA A 138 19.28 -17.09 -37.01
CA ALA A 138 17.99 -16.47 -37.29
C ALA A 138 16.82 -17.44 -37.10
N GLY A 139 17.02 -18.73 -37.37
CA GLY A 139 16.05 -19.78 -37.06
C GLY A 139 15.84 -19.90 -35.55
N LYS A 140 16.92 -20.05 -34.80
CA LYS A 140 16.88 -20.16 -33.33
C LYS A 140 16.30 -18.92 -32.66
N ALA A 141 16.58 -17.72 -33.18
CA ALA A 141 15.98 -16.48 -32.69
C ALA A 141 14.44 -16.45 -32.90
N ARG A 142 13.92 -17.03 -33.98
CA ARG A 142 12.47 -17.20 -34.17
C ARG A 142 11.88 -18.20 -33.19
N GLU A 143 12.60 -19.28 -32.87
CA GLU A 143 12.15 -20.21 -31.84
C GLU A 143 12.01 -19.52 -30.46
N LEU A 144 12.94 -18.64 -30.11
CA LEU A 144 12.83 -17.79 -28.91
C LEU A 144 11.61 -16.85 -28.97
N GLU A 145 11.36 -16.22 -30.12
CA GLU A 145 10.19 -15.36 -30.35
C GLU A 145 8.88 -16.13 -30.19
N GLU A 146 8.85 -17.40 -30.62
CA GLU A 146 7.72 -18.31 -30.48
C GLU A 146 7.58 -18.89 -29.04
N GLY A 147 8.47 -18.52 -28.12
CA GLY A 147 8.43 -18.91 -26.71
C GLY A 147 9.19 -20.19 -26.37
N ASN A 148 9.95 -20.77 -27.31
CA ASN A 148 10.80 -21.93 -27.05
C ASN A 148 12.15 -21.49 -26.46
N LEU A 149 12.22 -21.43 -25.13
CA LEU A 149 13.45 -21.08 -24.39
C LEU A 149 14.37 -22.29 -24.15
N ASP A 150 14.04 -23.46 -24.67
CA ASP A 150 14.88 -24.66 -24.63
C ASP A 150 15.71 -24.83 -25.93
N ALA A 151 15.60 -23.88 -26.87
CA ALA A 151 16.38 -23.88 -28.10
C ALA A 151 17.89 -23.84 -27.81
N ASP A 152 18.66 -24.75 -28.42
CA ASP A 152 20.11 -24.87 -28.21
C ASP A 152 20.89 -23.82 -29.04
N ILE A 153 21.00 -22.61 -28.50
CA ILE A 153 21.84 -21.54 -29.05
C ILE A 153 23.28 -21.75 -28.58
N ARG A 154 23.99 -22.65 -29.27
CA ARG A 154 25.43 -22.90 -29.09
C ARG A 154 26.12 -23.06 -30.44
N THR A 155 27.41 -22.73 -30.48
CA THR A 155 28.27 -22.85 -31.66
C THR A 155 29.70 -23.13 -31.24
N ASP A 156 30.44 -23.88 -32.05
CA ASP A 156 31.87 -24.14 -31.84
C ASP A 156 32.77 -23.04 -32.47
N ARG A 157 32.16 -21.97 -33.04
CA ARG A 157 32.90 -20.87 -33.66
C ARG A 157 33.55 -19.99 -32.60
N VAL A 158 34.81 -19.61 -32.85
CA VAL A 158 35.63 -18.75 -31.97
C VAL A 158 35.88 -17.35 -32.57
N ASP A 159 35.07 -16.96 -33.54
CA ASP A 159 35.15 -15.65 -34.21
C ASP A 159 34.01 -14.72 -33.74
N GLU A 160 33.87 -13.57 -34.38
CA GLU A 160 32.87 -12.56 -34.03
C GLU A 160 31.43 -13.10 -34.12
N PHE A 161 31.18 -14.13 -34.93
CA PHE A 161 29.87 -14.78 -34.98
C PHE A 161 29.64 -15.71 -33.81
N GLY A 162 30.70 -16.32 -33.26
CA GLY A 162 30.65 -17.02 -31.98
C GLY A 162 30.13 -16.10 -30.87
N THR A 163 30.70 -14.89 -30.78
CA THR A 163 30.25 -13.87 -29.81
C THR A 163 28.78 -13.49 -29.96
N VAL A 164 28.24 -13.44 -31.19
CA VAL A 164 26.81 -13.19 -31.39
C VAL A 164 25.96 -14.36 -30.89
N TYR A 165 26.38 -15.61 -31.11
CA TYR A 165 25.69 -16.77 -30.54
C TYR A 165 25.66 -16.72 -29.00
N ASP A 166 26.79 -16.38 -28.38
CA ASP A 166 26.89 -16.25 -26.91
C ASP A 166 25.91 -15.18 -26.39
N ALA A 167 25.88 -14.00 -27.01
CA ALA A 167 24.96 -12.93 -26.61
C ALA A 167 23.47 -13.31 -26.75
N PHE A 168 23.10 -14.07 -27.79
CA PHE A 168 21.74 -14.59 -27.94
C PHE A 168 21.44 -15.72 -26.94
N GLY A 169 22.43 -16.54 -26.58
CA GLY A 169 22.32 -17.54 -25.52
C GLY A 169 22.08 -16.89 -24.15
N GLU A 170 22.83 -15.84 -23.82
CA GLU A 170 22.61 -15.05 -22.60
C GLU A 170 21.22 -14.39 -22.58
N MET A 171 20.75 -13.88 -23.73
CA MET A 171 19.39 -13.34 -23.85
C MET A 171 18.32 -14.40 -23.57
N ARG A 172 18.45 -15.61 -24.14
CA ARG A 172 17.55 -16.74 -23.87
C ARG A 172 17.50 -17.06 -22.37
N ASP A 173 18.67 -17.15 -21.74
CA ASP A 173 18.79 -17.55 -20.33
C ASP A 173 18.23 -16.46 -19.41
N SER A 174 18.42 -15.19 -19.76
CA SER A 174 17.82 -14.05 -19.06
C SER A 174 16.29 -14.03 -19.21
N LEU A 175 15.76 -14.26 -20.42
CA LEU A 175 14.32 -14.36 -20.65
C LEU A 175 13.69 -15.53 -19.87
N ARG A 176 14.35 -16.69 -19.85
CA ARG A 176 13.93 -17.85 -19.07
C ARG A 176 13.83 -17.52 -17.59
N THR A 177 14.89 -16.92 -17.04
CA THR A 177 14.93 -16.52 -15.63
C THR A 177 13.81 -15.54 -15.30
N GLN A 178 13.60 -14.52 -16.14
CA GLN A 178 12.54 -13.53 -15.94
C GLN A 178 11.13 -14.15 -15.97
N ILE A 179 10.89 -15.10 -16.87
CA ILE A 179 9.60 -15.81 -16.95
C ILE A 179 9.40 -16.68 -15.70
N GLU A 180 10.41 -17.43 -15.28
CA GLU A 180 10.34 -18.26 -14.06
C GLU A 180 10.10 -17.40 -12.81
N GLU A 181 10.75 -16.24 -12.70
CA GLU A 181 10.52 -15.27 -11.62
C GLU A 181 9.12 -14.66 -11.66
N ALA A 182 8.64 -14.27 -12.85
CA ALA A 182 7.30 -13.71 -13.02
C ALA A 182 6.20 -14.73 -12.69
N GLU A 183 6.37 -16.00 -13.08
CA GLU A 183 5.45 -17.07 -12.72
C GLU A 183 5.43 -17.35 -11.22
N ARG A 184 6.61 -17.36 -10.57
CA ARG A 184 6.71 -17.50 -9.11
C ARG A 184 6.01 -16.35 -8.39
N ALA A 185 6.30 -15.11 -8.78
CA ALA A 185 5.68 -13.92 -8.20
C ALA A 185 4.16 -13.92 -8.41
N ARG A 186 3.68 -14.35 -9.58
CA ARG A 186 2.24 -14.51 -9.84
C ARG A 186 1.62 -15.55 -8.93
N LYS A 187 2.25 -16.71 -8.76
CA LYS A 187 1.75 -17.78 -7.88
C LYS A 187 1.70 -17.35 -6.42
N GLU A 188 2.75 -16.69 -5.93
CA GLU A 188 2.79 -16.11 -4.59
C GLU A 188 1.68 -15.07 -4.39
N ALA A 189 1.47 -14.19 -5.38
CA ALA A 189 0.38 -13.21 -5.34
C ALA A 189 -1.01 -13.85 -5.38
N GLU A 190 -1.20 -14.93 -6.13
CA GLU A 190 -2.47 -15.68 -6.15
C GLU A 190 -2.76 -16.33 -4.79
N VAL A 191 -1.75 -16.92 -4.14
CA VAL A 191 -1.89 -17.50 -2.79
C VAL A 191 -2.18 -16.42 -1.76
N ALA A 192 -1.39 -15.35 -1.71
CA ALA A 192 -1.61 -14.25 -0.77
C ALA A 192 -2.98 -13.58 -0.95
N ARG A 193 -3.47 -13.49 -2.20
CA ARG A 193 -4.81 -12.98 -2.49
C ARG A 193 -5.89 -13.92 -1.98
N ALA A 194 -5.72 -15.24 -2.13
CA ALA A 194 -6.67 -16.23 -1.63
C ALA A 194 -6.74 -16.18 -0.09
N GLU A 195 -5.60 -16.16 0.59
CA GLU A 195 -5.52 -16.01 2.05
C GLU A 195 -6.17 -14.71 2.53
N ALA A 196 -5.92 -13.59 1.85
CA ALA A 196 -6.54 -12.31 2.19
C ALA A 196 -8.06 -12.31 1.98
N MET A 197 -8.55 -13.02 0.96
CA MET A 197 -9.99 -13.17 0.72
C MET A 197 -10.65 -14.02 1.81
N GLU A 198 -10.03 -15.14 2.19
CA GLU A 198 -10.49 -16.01 3.26
C GLU A 198 -10.58 -15.27 4.59
N VAL A 199 -9.52 -14.54 4.97
CA VAL A 199 -9.54 -13.70 6.18
C VAL A 199 -10.63 -12.63 6.09
N ASN A 200 -10.83 -12.00 4.93
CA ASN A 200 -11.86 -10.97 4.80
C ASN A 200 -13.28 -11.55 4.92
N GLU A 201 -13.53 -12.71 4.33
CA GLU A 201 -14.81 -13.42 4.44
C GLU A 201 -15.09 -13.84 5.89
N TYR A 202 -14.08 -14.37 6.58
CA TYR A 202 -14.15 -14.66 8.02
C TYR A 202 -14.51 -13.40 8.83
N LEU A 203 -13.79 -12.28 8.62
CA LEU A 203 -14.04 -11.03 9.36
C LEU A 203 -15.44 -10.47 9.10
N GLN A 204 -15.95 -10.58 7.86
CA GLN A 204 -17.31 -10.16 7.53
C GLN A 204 -18.35 -11.05 8.22
N GLY A 205 -18.17 -12.37 8.18
CA GLY A 205 -19.06 -13.32 8.86
C GLY A 205 -19.10 -13.09 10.37
N LYS A 206 -17.94 -12.92 11.01
CA LYS A 206 -17.86 -12.60 12.44
C LYS A 206 -18.49 -11.26 12.80
N ALA A 207 -18.28 -10.24 11.96
CA ALA A 207 -18.93 -8.95 12.18
C ALA A 207 -20.46 -9.03 12.10
N GLU A 208 -21.00 -9.88 11.20
CA GLU A 208 -22.44 -10.12 11.09
C GLU A 208 -22.99 -10.88 12.31
N GLU A 209 -22.31 -11.94 12.74
CA GLU A 209 -22.62 -12.68 13.98
C GLU A 209 -22.65 -11.74 15.20
N TYR A 210 -21.61 -10.93 15.38
CA TYR A 210 -21.55 -9.95 16.45
C TYR A 210 -22.65 -8.91 16.34
N SER A 211 -22.99 -8.45 15.13
CA SER A 211 -24.08 -7.50 14.93
C SER A 211 -25.43 -8.09 15.35
N GLU A 212 -25.69 -9.36 15.06
CA GLU A 212 -26.91 -10.03 15.50
C GLU A 212 -26.98 -10.14 17.03
N THR A 213 -25.87 -10.50 17.68
CA THR A 213 -25.78 -10.54 19.15
C THR A 213 -26.02 -9.16 19.76
N MET A 214 -25.38 -8.12 19.22
CA MET A 214 -25.63 -6.73 19.65
C MET A 214 -27.10 -6.33 19.49
N GLN A 215 -27.77 -6.75 18.41
CA GLN A 215 -29.20 -6.48 18.20
C GLN A 215 -30.12 -7.26 19.13
N ARG A 216 -29.73 -8.45 19.59
CA ARG A 216 -30.45 -9.19 20.65
C ARG A 216 -30.31 -8.45 21.98
N CYS A 217 -29.10 -8.07 22.38
CA CYS A 217 -28.87 -7.29 23.59
C CYS A 217 -29.57 -5.93 23.58
N ALA A 218 -29.57 -5.22 22.44
CA ALA A 218 -30.27 -3.96 22.30
C ALA A 218 -31.81 -4.08 22.44
N ARG A 219 -32.37 -5.28 22.23
CA ARG A 219 -33.79 -5.58 22.45
C ARG A 219 -34.10 -6.02 23.88
N GLY A 220 -33.09 -6.09 24.75
CA GLY A 220 -33.25 -6.39 26.17
C GLY A 220 -32.62 -7.71 26.60
N ASP A 221 -32.17 -8.57 25.69
CA ASP A 221 -31.56 -9.84 26.06
C ASP A 221 -30.09 -9.65 26.49
N LEU A 222 -29.88 -9.39 27.78
CA LEU A 222 -28.55 -9.20 28.37
C LEU A 222 -27.88 -10.53 28.75
N THR A 223 -28.48 -11.68 28.41
CA THR A 223 -27.87 -13.00 28.68
C THR A 223 -26.90 -13.41 27.58
N GLU A 224 -27.07 -12.86 26.39
CA GLU A 224 -26.25 -13.15 25.22
C GLU A 224 -24.78 -12.73 25.41
N ARG A 225 -23.87 -13.54 24.87
CA ARG A 225 -22.42 -13.32 24.92
C ARG A 225 -21.81 -13.56 23.55
N MET A 226 -20.76 -12.82 23.24
CA MET A 226 -19.93 -13.07 22.06
C MET A 226 -18.88 -14.12 22.37
N GLU A 227 -18.66 -15.05 21.44
CA GLU A 227 -17.61 -16.07 21.56
C GLU A 227 -16.33 -15.61 20.86
N ALA A 228 -15.22 -15.62 21.61
CA ALA A 228 -13.88 -15.48 21.07
C ALA A 228 -13.37 -16.86 20.63
N ASP A 229 -12.92 -16.99 19.38
CA ASP A 229 -12.49 -18.27 18.79
C ASP A 229 -10.97 -18.38 18.62
N GLY A 230 -10.23 -17.28 18.83
CA GLY A 230 -8.77 -17.26 18.72
C GLY A 230 -8.25 -17.13 17.28
N GLU A 231 -9.11 -16.92 16.29
CA GLU A 231 -8.69 -16.77 14.88
C GLU A 231 -8.28 -15.33 14.55
N ASN A 232 -8.81 -14.33 15.27
CA ASN A 232 -8.45 -12.93 15.09
C ASN A 232 -8.45 -12.12 16.39
N ASP A 233 -7.25 -11.73 16.83
CA ASP A 233 -7.03 -10.94 18.06
C ASP A 233 -7.90 -9.67 18.18
N ALA A 234 -8.22 -9.01 17.06
CA ALA A 234 -9.03 -7.80 17.09
C ALA A 234 -10.51 -8.12 17.31
N MET A 235 -11.02 -9.19 16.70
CA MET A 235 -12.40 -9.65 16.93
C MET A 235 -12.57 -10.27 18.32
N ASP A 236 -11.58 -11.02 18.80
CA ASP A 236 -11.60 -11.58 20.16
C ASP A 236 -11.65 -10.46 21.21
N ARG A 237 -10.83 -9.41 21.05
CA ARG A 237 -10.87 -8.25 21.95
C ARG A 237 -12.24 -7.56 21.93
N ILE A 238 -12.88 -7.43 20.77
CA ILE A 238 -14.22 -6.84 20.69
C ILE A 238 -15.22 -7.69 21.48
N ALA A 239 -15.16 -9.01 21.36
CA ALA A 239 -16.02 -9.92 22.12
C ALA A 239 -15.79 -9.82 23.62
N GLU A 240 -14.54 -9.80 24.07
CA GLU A 240 -14.19 -9.69 25.49
C GLU A 240 -14.71 -8.38 26.11
N GLU A 241 -14.44 -7.25 25.48
CA GLU A 241 -14.87 -5.92 25.94
C GLU A 241 -16.40 -5.78 25.91
N PHE A 242 -17.04 -6.30 24.85
CA PHE A 242 -18.50 -6.33 24.77
C PHE A 242 -19.12 -7.17 25.90
N ASN A 243 -18.57 -8.36 26.17
CA ASN A 243 -19.05 -9.23 27.24
C ASN A 243 -18.86 -8.61 28.63
N GLU A 244 -17.78 -7.85 28.85
CA GLU A 244 -17.58 -7.10 30.09
C GLU A 244 -18.64 -6.00 30.26
N MET A 245 -18.88 -5.20 29.22
CA MET A 245 -19.93 -4.20 29.22
C MET A 245 -21.31 -4.80 29.50
N ILE A 246 -21.67 -5.92 28.85
CA ILE A 246 -22.96 -6.57 29.08
C ILE A 246 -23.06 -7.09 30.52
N ARG A 247 -21.98 -7.64 31.09
CA ARG A 247 -21.95 -8.06 32.49
C ARG A 247 -22.24 -6.89 33.45
N GLU A 248 -21.66 -5.72 33.22
CA GLU A 248 -21.94 -4.53 34.04
C GLU A 248 -23.38 -4.04 33.90
N LEU A 249 -23.92 -4.08 32.68
CA LEU A 249 -25.33 -3.71 32.44
C LEU A 249 -26.29 -4.70 33.10
N GLU A 250 -25.99 -6.00 33.05
CA GLU A 250 -26.78 -7.04 33.71
C GLU A 250 -26.78 -6.85 35.23
N MET A 251 -25.60 -6.63 35.83
CA MET A 251 -25.48 -6.34 37.27
C MET A 251 -26.26 -5.07 37.66
N THR A 252 -26.14 -4.00 36.89
CA THR A 252 -26.84 -2.74 37.14
C THR A 252 -28.35 -2.91 37.04
N THR A 253 -28.82 -3.67 36.05
CA THR A 253 -30.25 -4.00 35.85
C THR A 253 -30.80 -4.80 37.03
N GLY A 254 -30.06 -5.82 37.48
CA GLY A 254 -30.40 -6.60 38.67
C GLY A 254 -30.47 -5.73 39.94
N GLN A 255 -29.51 -4.83 40.12
CA GLN A 255 -29.50 -3.86 41.23
C GLN A 255 -30.73 -2.95 41.20
N LEU A 256 -31.08 -2.39 40.04
CA LEU A 256 -32.27 -1.55 39.92
C LEU A 256 -33.56 -2.34 40.22
N LYS A 257 -33.64 -3.60 39.79
CA LYS A 257 -34.80 -4.46 40.07
C LYS A 257 -34.98 -4.69 41.57
N SER A 258 -33.90 -5.05 42.27
CA SER A 258 -33.93 -5.23 43.73
C SER A 258 -34.25 -3.93 44.48
N PHE A 259 -33.71 -2.79 44.02
CA PHE A 259 -34.00 -1.48 44.59
C PHE A 259 -35.47 -1.10 44.42
N SER A 260 -36.07 -1.35 43.24
CA SER A 260 -37.49 -1.13 43.03
C SER A 260 -38.36 -1.92 44.00
N VAL A 261 -38.04 -3.20 44.24
CA VAL A 261 -38.77 -4.02 45.22
C VAL A 261 -38.61 -3.45 46.63
N ALA A 262 -37.40 -3.07 47.04
CA ALA A 262 -37.18 -2.47 48.35
C ALA A 262 -37.93 -1.14 48.55
N VAL A 263 -38.04 -0.30 47.51
CA VAL A 263 -38.81 0.95 47.56
C VAL A 263 -40.31 0.67 47.65
N GLN A 264 -40.83 -0.35 46.96
CA GLN A 264 -42.24 -0.75 47.07
C GLN A 264 -42.57 -1.22 48.49
N GLU A 265 -41.75 -2.09 49.06
CA GLU A 265 -41.93 -2.59 50.44
C GLU A 265 -41.84 -1.46 51.47
N GLY A 266 -40.80 -0.62 51.38
CA GLY A 266 -40.61 0.51 52.28
C GLY A 266 -41.70 1.59 52.12
N GLY A 267 -42.20 1.81 50.91
CA GLY A 267 -43.30 2.74 50.64
C GLY A 267 -44.61 2.30 51.30
N VAL A 268 -44.90 0.98 51.29
CA VAL A 268 -46.04 0.41 52.01
C VAL A 268 -45.89 0.60 53.52
N GLU A 269 -44.71 0.33 54.08
CA GLU A 269 -44.43 0.49 55.52
C GLU A 269 -44.55 1.96 55.99
N VAL A 270 -44.00 2.91 55.23
CA VAL A 270 -44.11 4.34 55.53
C VAL A 270 -45.57 4.80 55.49
N ARG A 271 -46.36 4.33 54.51
CA ARG A 271 -47.78 4.65 54.41
C ARG A 271 -48.57 4.13 55.61
N GLU A 272 -48.34 2.89 56.02
CA GLU A 272 -49.00 2.31 57.20
C GLU A 272 -48.62 3.06 58.48
N SER A 273 -47.33 3.40 58.62
CA SER A 273 -46.84 4.20 59.74
C SER A 273 -47.45 5.61 59.76
N ALA A 274 -47.56 6.27 58.60
CA ALA A 274 -48.14 7.60 58.49
C ALA A 274 -49.63 7.61 58.87
N VAL A 275 -50.39 6.59 58.46
CA VAL A 275 -51.79 6.40 58.88
C VAL A 275 -51.88 6.19 60.39
N ALA A 276 -51.03 5.32 60.96
CA ALA A 276 -51.04 5.05 62.40
C ALA A 276 -50.72 6.30 63.23
N VAL A 277 -49.74 7.11 62.81
CA VAL A 277 -49.40 8.35 63.52
C VAL A 277 -50.50 9.40 63.33
N ARG A 278 -51.12 9.50 62.15
CA ARG A 278 -52.25 10.43 61.92
C ARG A 278 -53.43 10.10 62.84
N ASP A 279 -53.81 8.83 62.89
CA ASP A 279 -54.90 8.37 63.75
C ASP A 279 -54.57 8.60 65.24
N ALA A 280 -53.30 8.53 65.63
CA ALA A 280 -52.84 8.89 66.98
C ALA A 280 -52.91 10.40 67.23
N SER A 281 -52.52 11.24 66.26
CA SER A 281 -52.64 12.70 66.35
C SER A 281 -54.09 13.16 66.45
N GLU A 282 -55.01 12.54 65.69
CA GLU A 282 -56.46 12.80 65.81
C GLU A 282 -56.98 12.46 67.21
N GLN A 283 -56.55 11.34 67.80
CA GLN A 283 -56.89 10.97 69.18
C GLN A 283 -56.32 11.95 70.22
N VAL A 284 -55.12 12.48 69.98
CA VAL A 284 -54.54 13.53 70.84
C VAL A 284 -55.38 14.80 70.76
N ALA A 285 -55.77 15.24 69.56
CA ALA A 285 -56.62 16.41 69.38
C ALA A 285 -57.98 16.25 70.09
N GLU A 286 -58.62 15.07 70.00
CA GLU A 286 -59.86 14.77 70.71
C GLU A 286 -59.69 14.78 72.25
N SER A 287 -58.58 14.21 72.72
CA SER A 287 -58.24 14.20 74.16
C SER A 287 -57.98 15.61 74.68
N ILE A 288 -57.29 16.45 73.91
CA ILE A 288 -57.04 17.85 74.22
C ILE A 288 -58.33 18.66 74.22
N GLN A 289 -59.26 18.42 73.29
CA GLN A 289 -60.57 19.07 73.31
C GLN A 289 -61.33 18.74 74.61
N SER A 290 -61.28 17.49 75.07
CA SER A 290 -61.90 17.08 76.33
C SER A 290 -61.24 17.74 77.56
N ILE A 291 -59.91 17.94 77.52
CA ILE A 291 -59.18 18.66 78.56
C ILE A 291 -59.55 20.14 78.55
N SER A 292 -59.64 20.76 77.37
CA SER A 292 -60.07 22.14 77.21
C SER A 292 -61.47 22.36 77.77
N ASP A 293 -62.43 21.49 77.41
CA ASP A 293 -63.79 21.56 77.94
C ASP A 293 -63.80 21.41 79.47
N GLY A 294 -63.00 20.48 80.01
CA GLY A 294 -62.85 20.29 81.46
C GLY A 294 -62.21 21.48 82.17
N ALA A 295 -61.17 22.08 81.59
CA ALA A 295 -60.49 23.25 82.13
C ALA A 295 -61.38 24.49 82.12
N PHE A 296 -62.20 24.65 81.07
CA PHE A 296 -63.20 25.72 80.97
C PHE A 296 -64.27 25.59 82.06
N ASP A 297 -64.84 24.40 82.23
CA ASP A 297 -65.78 24.10 83.32
C ASP A 297 -65.15 24.34 84.70
N GLN A 298 -63.86 24.00 84.85
CA GLN A 298 -63.13 24.16 86.10
C GLN A 298 -62.85 25.63 86.42
N GLN A 299 -62.53 26.44 85.41
CA GLN A 299 -62.39 27.89 85.53
C GLN A 299 -63.70 28.55 86.00
N GLU A 300 -64.84 28.26 85.35
CA GLU A 300 -66.14 28.84 85.72
C GLU A 300 -66.53 28.49 87.17
N ARG A 301 -66.28 27.24 87.58
CA ARG A 301 -66.52 26.81 88.97
C ARG A 301 -65.59 27.48 89.96
N LEU A 302 -64.31 27.65 89.63
CA LEU A 302 -63.34 28.30 90.50
C LEU A 302 -63.63 29.80 90.64
N GLU A 303 -64.06 30.48 89.58
CA GLU A 303 -64.56 31.87 89.64
C GLU A 303 -65.79 31.97 90.56
N THR A 304 -66.77 31.08 90.41
CA THR A 304 -67.94 31.03 91.30
C THR A 304 -67.54 30.80 92.77
N VAL A 305 -66.59 29.88 93.02
CA VAL A 305 -66.10 29.62 94.38
C VAL A 305 -65.30 30.79 94.93
N ALA A 306 -64.54 31.50 94.09
CA ALA A 306 -63.83 32.70 94.49
C ALA A 306 -64.80 33.80 94.92
N ASP A 307 -65.88 34.00 94.16
CA ASP A 307 -66.96 34.95 94.49
C ASP A 307 -67.66 34.56 95.81
N ASP A 308 -68.00 33.27 95.99
CA ASP A 308 -68.60 32.76 97.24
C ASP A 308 -67.67 32.97 98.45
N ILE A 309 -66.36 32.78 98.27
CA ILE A 309 -65.36 33.02 99.33
C ILE A 309 -65.27 34.49 99.67
N GLU A 310 -65.36 35.38 98.69
CA GLU A 310 -65.35 36.83 98.88
C GLU A 310 -66.61 37.30 99.61
N GLU A 311 -67.80 36.81 99.23
CA GLU A 311 -69.05 37.07 99.94
C GLU A 311 -69.00 36.52 101.38
N ALA A 312 -68.47 35.32 101.58
CA ALA A 312 -68.30 34.73 102.90
C ALA A 312 -67.33 35.55 103.78
N ALA A 313 -66.23 36.04 103.20
CA ALA A 313 -65.29 36.91 103.88
C ALA A 313 -65.95 38.24 104.29
N ASP A 314 -66.69 38.89 103.39
CA ASP A 314 -67.41 40.14 103.66
C ASP A 314 -68.50 39.96 104.73
N ALA A 315 -69.26 38.86 104.66
CA ALA A 315 -70.27 38.53 105.66
C ALA A 315 -69.65 38.29 107.05
N LEU A 316 -68.52 37.59 107.10
CA LEU A 316 -67.76 37.38 108.34
C LEU A 316 -67.17 38.69 108.87
N GLU A 317 -66.65 39.56 108.01
CA GLU A 317 -66.11 40.88 108.38
C GLU A 317 -67.21 41.78 108.95
N SER A 318 -68.42 41.74 108.37
CA SER A 318 -69.61 42.44 108.87
C SER A 318 -70.05 41.96 110.26
N VAL A 319 -69.93 40.66 110.56
CA VAL A 319 -70.29 40.06 111.87
C VAL A 319 -69.16 40.23 112.91
N ALA A 320 -67.91 40.25 112.48
CA ALA A 320 -66.72 40.27 113.33
C ALA A 320 -66.57 41.57 114.13
N GLY A 321 -66.81 42.74 113.53
CA GLY A 321 -66.49 44.02 114.18
C GLY A 321 -65.03 44.06 114.66
N ASP A 322 -64.80 44.35 115.96
CA ASP A 322 -63.47 44.34 116.62
C ASP A 322 -63.14 43.02 117.36
N GLN A 323 -63.85 41.92 117.11
CA GLN A 323 -63.66 40.65 117.85
C GLN A 323 -62.40 39.88 117.35
N PRO A 324 -61.38 39.68 118.19
CA PRO A 324 -60.12 39.06 117.78
C PRO A 324 -60.23 37.58 117.39
N ASP A 325 -61.24 36.85 117.89
CA ASP A 325 -61.43 35.42 117.60
C ASP A 325 -61.93 35.16 116.16
N VAL A 326 -62.44 36.18 115.45
CA VAL A 326 -62.95 36.06 114.08
C VAL A 326 -61.90 36.46 113.04
N ALA A 327 -60.90 37.26 113.44
CA ALA A 327 -59.81 37.70 112.56
C ALA A 327 -58.97 36.54 112.01
N GLU A 328 -58.65 35.53 112.84
CA GLU A 328 -57.89 34.36 112.38
C GLU A 328 -58.68 33.54 111.34
N SER A 329 -60.01 33.49 111.46
CA SER A 329 -60.86 32.78 110.50
C SER A 329 -60.96 33.54 109.17
N LEU A 330 -61.00 34.87 109.20
CA LEU A 330 -60.94 35.72 108.01
C LEU A 330 -59.60 35.56 107.27
N ASP A 331 -58.48 35.53 107.98
CA ASP A 331 -57.16 35.29 107.37
C ASP A 331 -57.09 33.93 106.68
N ARG A 332 -57.68 32.88 107.29
CA ARG A 332 -57.78 31.55 106.66
C ARG A 332 -58.67 31.56 105.41
N ILE A 333 -59.80 32.26 105.42
CA ILE A 333 -60.70 32.36 104.26
C ILE A 333 -60.03 33.12 103.11
N ARG A 334 -59.35 34.23 103.42
CA ARG A 334 -58.58 34.99 102.43
C ARG A 334 -57.46 34.14 101.81
N ALA A 335 -56.76 33.33 102.62
CA ALA A 335 -55.76 32.39 102.12
C ALA A 335 -56.37 31.31 101.19
N VAL A 336 -57.56 30.78 101.53
CA VAL A 336 -58.28 29.85 100.64
C VAL A 336 -58.69 30.54 99.33
N GLY A 337 -59.17 31.79 99.39
CA GLY A 337 -59.51 32.56 98.20
C GLY A 337 -58.31 32.83 97.29
N GLU A 338 -57.13 33.09 97.86
CA GLU A 338 -55.88 33.21 97.09
C GLU A 338 -55.52 31.89 96.40
N SER A 339 -55.64 30.74 97.09
CA SER A 339 -55.42 29.42 96.47
C SER A 339 -56.43 29.08 95.36
N VAL A 340 -57.68 29.53 95.47
CA VAL A 340 -58.70 29.32 94.42
C VAL A 340 -58.39 30.16 93.18
N ARG A 341 -57.92 31.41 93.36
CA ARG A 341 -57.48 32.24 92.23
C ARG A 341 -56.24 31.66 91.54
N GLU A 342 -55.27 31.16 92.29
CA GLU A 342 -54.11 30.46 91.73
C GLU A 342 -54.52 29.20 90.94
N ALA A 343 -55.53 28.46 91.42
CA ALA A 343 -56.09 27.34 90.67
C ALA A 343 -56.84 27.78 89.40
N ALA A 344 -57.49 28.93 89.41
CA ALA A 344 -58.15 29.49 88.22
C ALA A 344 -57.13 29.93 87.17
N ASP A 345 -56.05 30.60 87.58
CA ASP A 345 -54.92 30.94 86.71
C ASP A 345 -54.28 29.69 86.08
N LEU A 346 -54.19 28.59 86.84
CA LEU A 346 -53.70 27.31 86.31
C LEU A 346 -54.65 26.73 85.24
N ALA A 347 -55.96 26.85 85.42
CA ALA A 347 -56.95 26.43 84.42
C ALA A 347 -56.85 27.26 83.14
N GLU A 348 -56.67 28.58 83.25
CA GLU A 348 -56.43 29.47 82.10
C GLU A 348 -55.14 29.10 81.35
N ASN A 349 -54.04 28.85 82.07
CA ASN A 349 -52.79 28.39 81.46
C ASN A 349 -52.97 27.02 80.76
N THR A 350 -53.76 26.12 81.36
CA THR A 350 -54.06 24.81 80.77
C THR A 350 -54.84 24.95 79.46
N LEU A 351 -55.78 25.90 79.37
CA LEU A 351 -56.49 26.22 78.12
C LEU A 351 -55.55 26.72 77.03
N ALA A 352 -54.66 27.66 77.34
CA ALA A 352 -53.69 28.20 76.39
C ALA A 352 -52.70 27.12 75.88
N GLU A 353 -52.26 26.23 76.77
CA GLU A 353 -51.37 25.12 76.41
C GLU A 353 -52.12 24.07 75.58
N SER A 354 -53.38 23.80 75.90
CA SER A 354 -54.24 22.90 75.12
C SER A 354 -54.47 23.40 73.69
N GLU A 355 -54.69 24.70 73.48
CA GLU A 355 -54.80 25.28 72.13
C GLU A 355 -53.52 25.05 71.30
N THR A 356 -52.35 25.19 71.94
CA THR A 356 -51.06 24.96 71.29
C THR A 356 -50.87 23.50 70.90
N VAL A 357 -51.21 22.56 71.79
CA VAL A 357 -51.07 21.11 71.52
C VAL A 357 -52.06 20.66 70.45
N ALA A 358 -53.30 21.16 70.47
CA ALA A 358 -54.30 20.87 69.44
C ALA A 358 -53.81 21.30 68.05
N GLY A 359 -53.31 22.54 67.93
CA GLY A 359 -52.75 23.04 66.67
C GLY A 359 -51.58 22.20 66.16
N ALA A 360 -50.67 21.79 67.04
CA ALA A 360 -49.55 20.91 66.67
C ALA A 360 -50.02 19.51 66.22
N ALA A 361 -51.04 18.95 66.88
CA ALA A 361 -51.60 17.65 66.50
C ALA A 361 -52.31 17.70 65.13
N GLU A 362 -53.05 18.77 64.85
CA GLU A 362 -53.68 19.01 63.54
C GLU A 362 -52.65 19.21 62.43
N GLU A 363 -51.60 20.00 62.69
CA GLU A 363 -50.49 20.21 61.75
C GLU A 363 -49.78 18.88 61.43
N GLN A 364 -49.49 18.07 62.45
CA GLN A 364 -48.88 16.77 62.28
C GLN A 364 -49.77 15.82 61.45
N ALA A 365 -51.08 15.82 61.68
CA ALA A 365 -52.02 15.01 60.89
C ALA A 365 -52.04 15.43 59.40
N ALA A 366 -51.93 16.74 59.13
CA ALA A 366 -51.85 17.27 57.77
C ALA A 366 -50.54 16.87 57.07
N GLU A 367 -49.40 16.99 57.76
CA GLU A 367 -48.07 16.59 57.22
C GLU A 367 -48.03 15.09 56.87
N LEU A 368 -48.62 14.24 57.72
CA LEU A 368 -48.67 12.80 57.47
C LEU A 368 -49.53 12.41 56.27
N THR A 369 -50.54 13.21 55.94
CA THR A 369 -51.31 13.03 54.70
C THR A 369 -50.44 13.29 53.47
N GLU A 370 -49.54 14.29 53.53
CA GLU A 370 -48.57 14.55 52.47
C GLU A 370 -47.52 13.43 52.37
N VAL A 371 -46.95 12.99 53.50
CA VAL A 371 -45.98 11.88 53.55
C VAL A 371 -46.58 10.59 52.97
N SER A 372 -47.83 10.27 53.32
CA SER A 372 -48.55 9.13 52.76
C SER A 372 -48.72 9.25 51.24
N GLY A 373 -49.00 10.46 50.73
CA GLY A 373 -49.12 10.71 49.29
C GLY A 373 -47.80 10.54 48.55
N GLN A 374 -46.70 11.05 49.12
CA GLN A 374 -45.35 10.88 48.56
C GLN A 374 -44.91 9.41 48.55
N ALA A 375 -45.22 8.66 49.62
CA ALA A 375 -44.92 7.22 49.69
C ALA A 375 -45.68 6.43 48.60
N GLU A 376 -46.93 6.79 48.32
CA GLU A 376 -47.72 6.19 47.23
C GLU A 376 -47.10 6.49 45.86
N GLU A 377 -46.67 7.73 45.63
CA GLU A 377 -46.01 8.11 44.38
C GLU A 377 -44.69 7.36 44.17
N LEU A 378 -43.87 7.23 45.23
CA LEU A 378 -42.63 6.46 45.18
C LEU A 378 -42.88 4.99 44.84
N THR A 379 -43.88 4.38 45.48
CA THR A 379 -44.28 2.99 45.21
C THR A 379 -44.69 2.82 43.74
N ARG A 380 -45.50 3.74 43.22
CA ARG A 380 -45.94 3.74 41.82
C ARG A 380 -44.77 3.90 40.85
N ASN A 381 -43.83 4.80 41.13
CA ASN A 381 -42.63 4.98 40.31
C ASN A 381 -41.74 3.74 40.32
N ALA A 382 -41.63 3.06 41.46
CA ALA A 382 -40.90 1.79 41.57
C ALA A 382 -41.58 0.65 40.80
N GLU A 383 -42.92 0.58 40.77
CA GLU A 383 -43.68 -0.33 39.89
C GLU A 383 -43.40 -0.08 38.40
N TYR A 384 -43.46 1.18 37.96
CA TYR A 384 -43.13 1.52 36.56
C TYR A 384 -41.69 1.15 36.20
N LEU A 385 -40.75 1.37 37.12
CA LEU A 385 -39.36 0.98 36.92
C LEU A 385 -39.22 -0.54 36.84
N ALA A 386 -39.89 -1.28 37.72
CA ALA A 386 -39.88 -2.74 37.71
C ALA A 386 -40.42 -3.32 36.39
N ASP A 387 -41.57 -2.82 35.91
CA ASP A 387 -42.17 -3.22 34.61
C ASP A 387 -41.25 -2.87 33.43
N GLY A 388 -40.61 -1.70 33.46
CA GLY A 388 -39.61 -1.31 32.48
C GLY A 388 -38.42 -2.27 32.45
N LEU A 389 -37.96 -2.71 33.62
CA LEU A 389 -36.84 -3.64 33.78
C LEU A 389 -37.19 -5.09 33.39
N GLU A 390 -38.47 -5.49 33.39
CA GLU A 390 -38.89 -6.82 32.91
C GLU A 390 -38.60 -7.04 31.41
N ASN A 391 -38.44 -5.97 30.64
CA ASN A 391 -38.02 -6.08 29.24
C ASN A 391 -36.56 -6.53 29.09
N PHE A 392 -35.78 -6.53 30.17
CA PHE A 392 -34.39 -6.96 30.16
C PHE A 392 -34.26 -8.37 30.75
N GLU A 393 -33.82 -9.33 29.93
CA GLU A 393 -33.53 -10.69 30.38
C GLU A 393 -32.12 -10.74 30.98
N THR A 394 -32.01 -11.24 32.21
CA THR A 394 -30.75 -11.37 32.97
C THR A 394 -30.65 -12.78 33.55
N GLU A 395 -29.46 -13.41 33.55
CA GLU A 395 -29.25 -14.75 34.11
C GLU A 395 -29.12 -14.72 35.63
N GLN A 396 -28.59 -13.63 36.21
CA GLN A 396 -28.41 -13.52 37.66
C GLN A 396 -29.42 -12.55 38.29
N GLU A 397 -30.30 -13.09 39.14
CA GLU A 397 -30.90 -12.33 40.24
C GLU A 397 -29.77 -11.96 41.20
N HIS A 398 -29.05 -10.88 40.90
CA HIS A 398 -28.07 -10.35 41.82
C HIS A 398 -28.80 -9.79 43.05
N GLU A 399 -28.89 -10.63 44.07
CA GLU A 399 -29.39 -10.28 45.40
C GLU A 399 -28.56 -9.10 45.94
N PHE A 400 -29.24 -8.01 46.24
CA PHE A 400 -28.60 -6.80 46.73
C PHE A 400 -28.08 -7.03 48.15
N VAL A 401 -26.77 -7.15 48.30
CA VAL A 401 -26.15 -7.05 49.62
C VAL A 401 -25.92 -5.57 49.90
N PHE A 402 -26.82 -4.95 50.65
CA PHE A 402 -26.49 -3.69 51.31
C PHE A 402 -25.28 -3.96 52.22
N GLN A 403 -24.10 -3.46 51.84
CA GLN A 403 -23.13 -3.03 52.85
C GLN A 403 -23.71 -1.75 53.47
N THR A 404 -24.70 -1.89 54.35
CA THR A 404 -25.08 -0.78 55.22
C THR A 404 -23.84 -0.45 56.03
N GLY A 405 -23.16 0.64 55.67
CA GLY A 405 -22.08 1.21 56.46
C GLY A 405 -22.64 1.75 57.77
N ALA A 406 -22.82 0.87 58.75
CA ALA A 406 -23.07 1.22 60.15
C ALA A 406 -22.89 -0.01 61.07
N GLU A 407 -21.82 -0.79 60.91
CA GLU A 407 -21.30 -1.52 62.06
C GLU A 407 -20.59 -0.50 62.96
N ALA A 408 -21.34 0.01 63.94
CA ALA A 408 -20.76 0.72 65.07
C ALA A 408 -19.67 -0.19 65.68
N PRO A 409 -18.44 0.31 65.91
CA PRO A 409 -17.42 -0.50 66.54
C PRO A 409 -17.90 -0.82 67.95
N THR A 410 -18.24 -2.08 68.20
CA THR A 410 -18.42 -2.61 69.55
C THR A 410 -17.11 -2.38 70.28
N SER A 411 -17.12 -1.41 71.20
CA SER A 411 -16.07 -1.21 72.18
C SER A 411 -16.10 -2.39 73.14
N GLU A 412 -15.43 -3.48 72.77
CA GLU A 412 -15.09 -4.52 73.73
C GLU A 412 -14.13 -3.94 74.76
N GLY A 413 -14.68 -3.79 75.97
CA GLY A 413 -13.97 -3.32 77.14
C GLY A 413 -12.75 -4.16 77.43
N GLN A 414 -11.60 -3.51 77.42
CA GLN A 414 -10.36 -4.02 77.97
C GLN A 414 -10.48 -4.06 79.50
N GLN A 415 -11.05 -5.13 80.06
CA GLN A 415 -10.86 -5.51 81.45
C GLN A 415 -9.74 -6.54 81.58
N GLY A 416 -8.69 -6.16 82.31
CA GLY A 416 -8.06 -7.01 83.31
C GLY A 416 -6.99 -8.00 82.82
N GLY A 417 -5.72 -7.64 83.02
CA GLY A 417 -4.60 -8.56 82.87
C GLY A 417 -3.30 -8.09 83.52
N ARG A 418 -3.32 -8.07 84.86
CA ARG A 418 -2.19 -8.14 85.83
C ARG A 418 -0.91 -7.34 85.62
#